data_AF-A0A7C6E8S6-F1
#
_entry.id   AF-A0A7C6E8S6-F1
#
_cell.length_a   1.000
_cell.length_b   1.000
_cell.length_c   1.000
_cell.angle_alpha   90.00
_cell.angle_beta   90.00
_cell.angle_gamma   90.00
#
_symmetry.space_group_name_H-M   'P 1'
#
loop_
_entity.id
_entity.type
_entity.pdbx_description
1 polymer ?
#
loop_
_entity_poly.entity_id
_entity_poly.type
_entity_poly.pdbx_seq_one_letter_code
_entity_poly.pdbx_strand_id
1 'polypeptide(L)'
;MPKTLRKGDTGPEVTRLQQLLTERGYAVPASGVFDAHTLRAVRAFQAQNLDQHGQPLVVDGVVGPLTWWSLTHPKPVIELPVPIDYAAMPGPEFGGTERGRAALGAAIEELKAGAGEIGGNNRGPFVLKYLNGLAPEGSSWCTGFVSWCYSQHPKGIPFTYTLSARALLGELKRRGWAHPPGSDFQPQPGDIVIWWREKLESWKGHAGLVHQLRDGMLYTIEGNRSPKVQGFSYVFSRMEKLLGFGRVPDEAA
;
A
#
# COMPACT_ATOMS: atom_id res chain seq x y z
N MET A 1 -15.51 36.73 -18.14
CA MET A 1 -14.19 36.32 -17.61
C MET A 1 -13.84 37.25 -16.46
N PRO A 2 -13.25 36.76 -15.35
CA PRO A 2 -12.87 37.63 -14.24
C PRO A 2 -11.85 38.67 -14.69
N LYS A 3 -11.92 39.88 -14.09
CA LYS A 3 -11.02 40.99 -14.39
C LYS A 3 -9.58 40.60 -14.03
N THR A 4 -8.62 40.94 -14.89
CA THR A 4 -7.20 40.80 -14.58
C THR A 4 -6.82 41.79 -13.49
N LEU A 5 -6.28 41.31 -12.36
CA LEU A 5 -5.86 42.16 -11.24
C LEU A 5 -4.33 42.26 -11.13
N ARG A 6 -3.84 43.42 -10.69
CA ARG A 6 -2.42 43.72 -10.45
C ARG A 6 -2.24 44.68 -9.27
N LYS A 7 -1.00 44.82 -8.79
CA LYS A 7 -0.66 45.76 -7.70
C LYS A 7 -1.18 47.17 -8.03
N GLY A 8 -1.84 47.79 -7.05
CA GLY A 8 -2.48 49.09 -7.17
C GLY A 8 -3.98 49.03 -7.47
N ASP A 9 -4.51 47.90 -7.95
CA ASP A 9 -5.95 47.73 -8.14
C ASP A 9 -6.69 47.75 -6.79
N THR A 10 -7.92 48.23 -6.81
CA THR A 10 -8.81 48.27 -5.63
C THR A 10 -10.22 47.80 -5.96
N GLY A 11 -10.98 47.42 -4.94
CA GLY A 11 -12.41 47.10 -5.03
C GLY A 11 -12.76 45.64 -4.68
N PRO A 12 -14.03 45.25 -4.89
CA PRO A 12 -14.56 43.97 -4.39
C PRO A 12 -13.88 42.73 -5.00
N GLU A 13 -13.41 42.82 -6.25
CA GLU A 13 -12.65 41.72 -6.87
C GLU A 13 -11.29 41.47 -6.18
N VAL A 14 -10.67 42.53 -5.65
CA VAL A 14 -9.43 42.42 -4.86
C VAL A 14 -9.73 41.80 -3.50
N THR A 15 -10.85 42.20 -2.86
CA THR A 15 -11.31 41.57 -1.61
C THR A 15 -11.54 40.07 -1.83
N ARG A 16 -12.20 39.68 -2.92
CA ARG A 16 -12.42 38.28 -3.30
C ARG A 16 -11.12 37.53 -3.53
N LEU A 17 -10.17 38.13 -4.25
CA LEU A 17 -8.83 37.57 -4.42
C LEU A 17 -8.16 37.30 -3.07
N GLN A 18 -8.18 38.28 -2.16
CA GLN A 18 -7.55 38.17 -0.84
C GLN A 18 -8.21 37.10 0.03
N GLN A 19 -9.54 36.96 -0.03
CA GLN A 19 -10.29 35.89 0.63
C GLN A 19 -9.87 34.52 0.09
N LEU A 20 -9.87 34.34 -1.23
CA LEU A 20 -9.45 33.08 -1.86
C LEU A 20 -8.00 32.72 -1.51
N LEU A 21 -7.08 33.69 -1.56
CA LEU A 21 -5.69 33.47 -1.14
C LEU A 21 -5.59 32.99 0.31
N THR A 22 -6.38 33.60 1.20
CA THR A 22 -6.44 33.21 2.62
C THR A 22 -7.01 31.81 2.79
N GLU A 23 -8.09 31.46 2.09
CA GLU A 23 -8.64 30.10 2.05
C GLU A 23 -7.62 29.08 1.51
N ARG A 24 -6.70 29.50 0.63
CA ARG A 24 -5.61 28.66 0.11
C ARG A 24 -4.37 28.63 1.00
N GLY A 25 -4.44 29.19 2.22
CA GLY A 25 -3.34 29.18 3.18
C GLY A 25 -2.32 30.30 3.02
N TYR A 26 -2.56 31.27 2.13
CA TYR A 26 -1.72 32.46 1.95
C TYR A 26 -2.33 33.64 2.70
N ALA A 27 -1.93 33.83 3.95
CA ALA A 27 -2.48 34.87 4.82
C ALA A 27 -2.30 36.28 4.24
N VAL A 28 -3.41 36.94 3.90
CA VAL A 28 -3.45 38.33 3.43
C VAL A 28 -4.71 39.02 3.96
N PRO A 29 -4.60 40.25 4.49
CA PRO A 29 -5.79 41.00 4.90
C PRO A 29 -6.71 41.28 3.70
N ALA A 30 -8.03 41.10 3.88
CA ALA A 30 -9.04 41.39 2.87
C ALA A 30 -9.37 42.90 2.79
N SER A 31 -8.34 43.73 2.60
CA SER A 31 -8.42 45.20 2.58
C SER A 31 -9.16 45.76 1.37
N GLY A 32 -9.35 44.96 0.31
CA GLY A 32 -9.84 45.43 -0.98
C GLY A 32 -8.83 46.28 -1.76
N VAL A 33 -7.56 46.32 -1.32
CA VAL A 33 -6.46 47.02 -1.98
C VAL A 33 -5.35 46.05 -2.31
N PHE A 34 -4.95 45.98 -3.58
CA PHE A 34 -3.90 45.09 -4.05
C PHE A 34 -2.54 45.72 -3.75
N ASP A 35 -2.16 45.63 -2.49
CA ASP A 35 -0.95 46.19 -1.91
C ASP A 35 0.28 45.25 -2.05
N ALA A 36 1.36 45.61 -1.36
CA ALA A 36 2.57 44.79 -1.34
C ALA A 36 2.38 43.42 -0.65
N HIS A 37 1.45 43.30 0.30
CA HIS A 37 1.13 42.03 0.97
C HIS A 37 0.40 41.09 0.00
N THR A 38 -0.60 41.62 -0.70
CA THR A 38 -1.35 40.92 -1.73
C THR A 38 -0.45 40.46 -2.87
N LEU A 39 0.49 41.31 -3.32
CA LEU A 39 1.46 40.91 -4.34
C LEU A 39 2.35 39.75 -3.91
N ARG A 40 2.84 39.75 -2.66
CA ARG A 40 3.64 38.62 -2.14
C ARG A 40 2.82 37.34 -2.07
N ALA A 41 1.58 37.42 -1.60
CA ALA A 41 0.67 36.28 -1.53
C ALA A 41 0.36 35.70 -2.93
N VAL A 42 0.06 36.55 -3.91
CA VAL A 42 -0.18 36.12 -5.30
C VAL A 42 1.04 35.43 -5.89
N ARG A 43 2.24 35.99 -5.73
CA ARG A 43 3.47 35.36 -6.25
C ARG A 43 3.77 34.03 -5.56
N ALA A 44 3.55 33.93 -4.25
CA ALA A 44 3.71 32.68 -3.52
C ALA A 44 2.71 31.61 -4.02
N PHE A 45 1.46 32.01 -4.27
CA PHE A 45 0.45 31.15 -4.87
C PHE A 45 0.88 30.68 -6.27
N GLN A 46 1.27 31.60 -7.15
CA GLN A 46 1.69 31.26 -8.51
C GLN A 46 2.90 30.31 -8.53
N ALA A 47 3.88 30.52 -7.64
CA ALA A 47 5.06 29.67 -7.55
C ALA A 47 4.77 28.21 -7.13
N GLN A 48 3.61 27.95 -6.53
CA GLN A 48 3.26 26.65 -5.94
C GLN A 48 2.09 25.95 -6.65
N ASN A 49 1.48 26.57 -7.66
CA ASN A 49 0.25 26.08 -8.28
C ASN A 49 0.36 25.96 -9.81
N LEU A 50 -0.55 25.16 -10.38
CA LEU A 50 -0.62 24.89 -11.82
C LEU A 50 -1.86 25.54 -12.45
N ASP A 51 -1.82 25.74 -13.75
CA ASP A 51 -2.97 26.13 -14.57
C ASP A 51 -3.88 24.93 -14.95
N GLN A 52 -4.92 25.21 -15.73
CA GLN A 52 -5.90 24.23 -16.19
C GLN A 52 -5.34 23.12 -17.09
N HIS A 53 -4.14 23.29 -17.64
CA HIS A 53 -3.46 22.32 -18.49
C HIS A 53 -2.37 21.56 -17.72
N GLY A 54 -2.25 21.78 -16.42
CA GLY A 54 -1.21 21.18 -15.58
C GLY A 54 0.16 21.82 -15.76
N GLN A 55 0.24 23.04 -16.29
CA GLN A 55 1.50 23.77 -16.44
C GLN A 55 1.73 24.70 -15.24
N PRO A 56 2.98 24.93 -14.80
CA PRO A 56 3.27 25.91 -13.75
C PRO A 56 2.76 27.30 -14.12
N LEU A 57 2.15 28.00 -13.15
CA LEU A 57 1.76 29.39 -13.35
C LEU A 57 3.02 30.28 -13.48
N VAL A 58 2.93 31.28 -14.34
CA VAL A 58 3.95 32.32 -14.44
C VAL A 58 3.91 33.17 -13.17
N VAL A 59 5.06 33.34 -12.51
CA VAL A 59 5.18 34.09 -11.25
C VAL A 59 5.37 35.59 -11.52
N ASP A 60 4.41 36.20 -12.20
CA ASP A 60 4.44 37.61 -12.57
C ASP A 60 3.81 38.54 -11.52
N GLY A 61 3.01 38.00 -10.60
CA GLY A 61 2.21 38.76 -9.63
C GLY A 61 0.93 39.36 -10.22
N VAL A 62 0.52 38.93 -11.41
CA VAL A 62 -0.70 39.35 -12.11
C VAL A 62 -1.74 38.23 -12.05
N VAL A 63 -2.94 38.55 -11.58
CA VAL A 63 -4.03 37.58 -11.46
C VAL A 63 -4.85 37.62 -12.75
N GLY A 64 -4.36 36.91 -13.76
CA GLY A 64 -5.05 36.68 -15.04
C GLY A 64 -5.94 35.43 -15.04
N PRO A 65 -6.55 35.06 -16.18
CA PRO A 65 -7.49 33.94 -16.27
C PRO A 65 -6.95 32.60 -15.74
N LEU A 66 -5.67 32.28 -15.98
CA LEU A 66 -5.06 31.04 -15.48
C LEU A 66 -4.90 31.04 -13.95
N THR A 67 -4.45 32.16 -13.38
CA THR A 67 -4.34 32.33 -11.93
C THR A 67 -5.73 32.26 -11.27
N TRP A 68 -6.73 32.91 -11.88
CA TRP A 68 -8.13 32.85 -11.41
C TRP A 68 -8.70 31.44 -11.47
N TRP A 69 -8.45 30.71 -12.56
CA TRP A 69 -8.85 29.32 -12.68
C TRP A 69 -8.26 28.49 -11.55
N SER A 70 -6.94 28.60 -11.31
CA SER A 70 -6.24 27.86 -10.25
C SER A 70 -6.74 28.20 -8.84
N LEU A 71 -7.04 29.48 -8.57
CA LEU A 71 -7.60 29.95 -7.29
C LEU A 71 -9.02 29.43 -7.01
N THR A 72 -9.78 29.09 -8.05
CA THR A 72 -11.18 28.66 -7.94
C THR A 72 -11.36 27.17 -8.14
N HIS A 73 -10.38 26.49 -8.72
CA HIS A 73 -10.35 25.06 -8.95
C HIS A 73 -9.15 24.47 -8.18
N PRO A 74 -9.29 24.23 -6.85
CA PRO A 74 -8.26 23.52 -6.11
C PRO A 74 -7.91 22.24 -6.86
N LYS A 75 -6.62 21.92 -6.98
CA LYS A 75 -6.28 20.50 -7.07
C LYS A 75 -6.97 19.83 -5.87
N PRO A 76 -7.69 18.71 -6.06
CA PRO A 76 -8.12 17.93 -4.91
C PRO A 76 -6.89 17.78 -4.01
N VAL A 77 -7.06 18.03 -2.72
CA VAL A 77 -6.02 17.71 -1.73
C VAL A 77 -5.62 16.29 -2.07
N ILE A 78 -4.38 16.10 -2.54
CA ILE A 78 -3.84 14.77 -2.68
C ILE A 78 -3.62 14.36 -1.24
N GLU A 79 -4.64 13.75 -0.63
CA GLU A 79 -4.45 13.03 0.62
C GLU A 79 -3.35 12.02 0.33
N LEU A 80 -2.16 12.28 0.87
CA LEU A 80 -1.08 11.34 0.73
C LEU A 80 -1.57 10.05 1.40
N PRO A 81 -1.48 8.90 0.70
CA PRO A 81 -1.94 7.66 1.28
C PRO A 81 -1.21 7.45 2.60
N VAL A 82 -1.98 7.26 3.69
CA VAL A 82 -1.42 7.00 5.02
C VAL A 82 -0.46 5.82 4.90
N PRO A 83 0.82 5.96 5.29
CA PRO A 83 1.78 4.86 5.21
C PRO A 83 1.21 3.61 5.89
N ILE A 84 1.37 2.45 5.25
CA ILE A 84 0.98 1.18 5.87
C ILE A 84 1.97 0.85 6.98
N ASP A 85 1.44 0.69 8.19
CA ASP A 85 2.16 0.08 9.29
C ASP A 85 1.99 -1.45 9.23
N TYR A 86 3.01 -2.15 8.71
CA TYR A 86 3.02 -3.61 8.65
C TYR A 86 3.15 -4.27 10.03
N ALA A 87 3.52 -3.52 11.08
CA ALA A 87 3.61 -4.04 12.45
C ALA A 87 2.25 -3.97 13.18
N ALA A 88 1.25 -3.33 12.59
CA ALA A 88 -0.11 -3.28 13.11
C ALA A 88 -1.02 -4.26 12.36
N MET A 89 -1.93 -4.93 13.09
CA MET A 89 -3.00 -5.72 12.48
C MET A 89 -4.00 -4.78 11.80
N PRO A 90 -4.37 -5.01 10.52
CA PRO A 90 -5.44 -4.26 9.87
C PRO A 90 -6.74 -4.31 10.66
N GLY A 91 -7.49 -3.21 10.65
CA GLY A 91 -8.79 -3.14 11.33
C GLY A 91 -9.80 -4.17 10.81
N PRO A 92 -10.84 -4.51 11.60
CA PRO A 92 -11.85 -5.51 11.24
C PRO A 92 -12.59 -5.20 9.94
N GLU A 93 -12.66 -3.93 9.53
CA GLU A 93 -13.27 -3.46 8.28
C GLU A 93 -12.63 -4.07 7.02
N PHE A 94 -11.38 -4.54 7.11
CA PHE A 94 -10.69 -5.23 6.02
C PHE A 94 -11.07 -6.72 5.88
N GLY A 95 -11.96 -7.26 6.75
CA GLY A 95 -12.40 -8.66 6.71
C GLY A 95 -11.30 -9.62 7.17
N GLY A 96 -11.29 -10.86 6.68
CA GLY A 96 -10.30 -11.88 7.04
C GLY A 96 -10.85 -12.85 8.09
N THR A 97 -10.58 -14.14 7.87
CA THR A 97 -11.03 -15.22 8.76
C THR A 97 -10.25 -15.17 10.08
N GLU A 98 -10.80 -15.72 11.17
CA GLU A 98 -10.10 -15.88 12.46
C GLU A 98 -8.75 -16.57 12.25
N ARG A 99 -8.74 -17.67 11.48
CA ARG A 99 -7.51 -18.43 11.17
C ARG A 99 -6.51 -17.61 10.37
N GLY A 100 -6.98 -16.91 9.33
CA GLY A 100 -6.13 -16.05 8.50
C GLY A 100 -5.49 -14.92 9.34
N ARG A 101 -6.30 -14.22 10.13
CA ARG A 101 -5.85 -13.13 10.99
C ARG A 101 -4.87 -13.61 12.06
N ALA A 102 -5.10 -14.78 12.65
CA ALA A 102 -4.14 -15.37 13.59
C ALA A 102 -2.79 -15.65 12.92
N ALA A 103 -2.79 -16.22 11.70
CA ALA A 103 -1.57 -16.44 10.93
C ALA A 103 -0.85 -15.12 10.58
N LEU A 104 -1.60 -14.09 10.16
CA LEU A 104 -1.04 -12.76 9.95
C LEU A 104 -0.47 -12.16 11.24
N GLY A 105 -1.12 -12.39 12.38
CA GLY A 105 -0.62 -11.96 13.69
C GLY A 105 0.74 -12.58 14.01
N ALA A 106 0.91 -13.88 13.78
CA ALA A 106 2.21 -14.54 13.92
C ALA A 106 3.28 -13.95 12.97
N ALA A 107 2.90 -13.62 11.73
CA ALA A 107 3.79 -12.99 10.77
C ALA A 107 4.22 -11.57 11.19
N ILE A 108 3.31 -10.80 11.77
CA ILE A 108 3.56 -9.47 12.33
C ILE A 108 4.57 -9.56 13.48
N GLU A 109 4.43 -10.53 14.37
CA GLU A 109 5.37 -10.72 15.49
C GLU A 109 6.76 -11.14 15.00
N GLU A 110 6.87 -11.99 13.98
CA GLU A 110 8.16 -12.29 13.34
C GLU A 110 8.80 -11.06 12.68
N LEU A 111 8.00 -10.21 12.03
CA LEU A 111 8.46 -8.94 11.48
C LEU A 111 9.02 -8.02 12.58
N LYS A 112 8.29 -7.86 13.70
CA LYS A 112 8.74 -7.06 14.86
C LYS A 112 10.01 -7.62 15.50
N ALA A 113 10.14 -8.94 15.55
CA ALA A 113 11.33 -9.62 16.04
C ALA A 113 12.55 -9.48 15.10
N GLY A 114 12.37 -8.90 13.91
CA GLY A 114 13.42 -8.81 12.90
C GLY A 114 13.81 -10.17 12.32
N ALA A 115 12.88 -11.13 12.32
CA ALA A 115 13.10 -12.50 11.89
C ALA A 115 13.63 -12.57 10.47
N GLY A 116 14.59 -13.47 10.24
CA GLY A 116 15.23 -13.61 8.96
C GLY A 116 16.52 -14.40 9.02
N GLU A 117 17.24 -14.33 7.93
CA GLU A 117 18.53 -14.97 7.75
C GLU A 117 19.60 -14.34 8.63
N ILE A 118 20.40 -15.19 9.25
CA ILE A 118 21.62 -14.81 9.97
C ILE A 118 22.79 -15.44 9.22
N GLY A 119 23.73 -14.61 8.76
CA GLY A 119 24.84 -15.04 7.90
C GLY A 119 24.48 -15.18 6.41
N GLY A 120 23.22 -14.92 6.03
CA GLY A 120 22.73 -14.96 4.65
C GLY A 120 22.62 -16.37 4.07
N ASN A 121 22.26 -16.46 2.79
CA ASN A 121 22.11 -17.72 2.04
C ASN A 121 21.08 -18.69 2.66
N ASN A 122 19.94 -18.18 3.10
CA ASN A 122 18.86 -18.95 3.74
C ASN A 122 19.36 -19.72 4.99
N ARG A 123 20.09 -19.04 5.87
CA ARG A 123 20.66 -19.64 7.10
C ARG A 123 20.17 -18.96 8.36
N GLY A 124 20.33 -19.64 9.48
CA GLY A 124 20.07 -19.12 10.81
C GLY A 124 18.86 -19.75 11.49
N PRO A 125 18.69 -19.45 12.80
CA PRO A 125 17.71 -20.09 13.66
C PRO A 125 16.27 -19.87 13.20
N PHE A 126 15.94 -18.69 12.67
CA PHE A 126 14.62 -18.43 12.10
C PHE A 126 14.34 -19.30 10.88
N VAL A 127 15.33 -19.42 9.98
CA VAL A 127 15.18 -20.24 8.78
C VAL A 127 14.98 -21.71 9.16
N LEU A 128 15.80 -22.25 10.08
CA LEU A 128 15.63 -23.61 10.58
C LEU A 128 14.24 -23.86 11.18
N LYS A 129 13.73 -22.90 11.97
CA LYS A 129 12.36 -22.94 12.51
C LYS A 129 11.30 -23.09 11.42
N TYR A 130 11.41 -22.33 10.32
CA TYR A 130 10.46 -22.37 9.21
C TYR A 130 10.65 -23.56 8.27
N LEU A 131 11.85 -24.14 8.21
CA LEU A 131 12.08 -25.37 7.47
C LEU A 131 11.50 -26.59 8.19
N ASN A 132 11.32 -26.51 9.52
CA ASN A 132 10.66 -27.52 10.34
C ASN A 132 11.23 -28.93 10.13
N GLY A 133 12.54 -29.04 9.92
CA GLY A 133 13.22 -30.32 9.64
C GLY A 133 12.89 -30.97 8.30
N LEU A 134 12.06 -30.35 7.45
CA LEU A 134 11.63 -30.90 6.16
C LEU A 134 12.67 -30.69 5.04
N ALA A 135 13.62 -29.78 5.25
CA ALA A 135 14.70 -29.50 4.31
C ALA A 135 15.93 -28.96 5.07
N PRO A 136 17.14 -29.13 4.50
CA PRO A 136 18.35 -28.59 5.10
C PRO A 136 18.39 -27.06 5.04
N GLU A 137 19.16 -26.46 5.94
CA GLU A 137 19.53 -25.05 5.89
C GLU A 137 20.12 -24.69 4.50
N GLY A 138 19.86 -23.48 4.01
CA GLY A 138 20.14 -23.10 2.62
C GLY A 138 18.93 -23.24 1.69
N SER A 139 17.90 -23.98 2.11
CA SER A 139 16.66 -24.13 1.36
C SER A 139 15.77 -22.89 1.44
N SER A 140 14.98 -22.64 0.39
CA SER A 140 13.99 -21.55 0.41
C SER A 140 12.94 -21.76 1.51
N TRP A 141 12.63 -20.70 2.25
CA TRP A 141 11.81 -20.76 3.46
C TRP A 141 10.50 -19.98 3.38
N CYS A 142 10.16 -19.38 2.22
CA CYS A 142 8.93 -18.57 2.05
C CYS A 142 7.64 -19.32 2.43
N THR A 143 7.42 -20.53 1.89
CA THR A 143 6.19 -21.30 2.17
C THR A 143 6.24 -21.99 3.52
N GLY A 144 7.44 -22.34 4.01
CA GLY A 144 7.64 -22.80 5.38
C GLY A 144 7.24 -21.74 6.40
N PHE A 145 7.60 -20.48 6.16
CA PHE A 145 7.14 -19.35 6.96
C PHE A 145 5.61 -19.23 6.98
N VAL A 146 4.95 -19.27 5.82
CA VAL A 146 3.47 -19.24 5.74
C VAL A 146 2.85 -20.42 6.51
N SER A 147 3.39 -21.64 6.33
CA SER A 147 2.92 -22.83 7.05
C SER A 147 3.10 -22.70 8.55
N TRP A 148 4.25 -22.18 9.00
CA TRP A 148 4.53 -21.93 10.41
C TRP A 148 3.59 -20.88 11.01
N CYS A 149 3.30 -19.79 10.29
CA CYS A 149 2.34 -18.79 10.74
C CYS A 149 0.95 -19.41 10.99
N TYR A 150 0.45 -20.21 10.03
CA TYR A 150 -0.83 -20.91 10.20
C TYR A 150 -0.79 -22.00 11.28
N SER A 151 0.37 -22.60 11.57
CA SER A 151 0.50 -23.57 12.66
C SER A 151 0.45 -22.95 14.05
N GLN A 152 0.60 -21.62 14.18
CA GLN A 152 0.49 -20.94 15.48
C GLN A 152 -0.96 -20.84 15.98
N HIS A 153 -1.95 -21.13 15.12
CA HIS A 153 -3.34 -21.13 15.54
C HIS A 153 -3.57 -22.24 16.61
N PRO A 154 -4.34 -22.01 17.69
CA PRO A 154 -4.54 -22.99 18.76
C PRO A 154 -5.12 -24.34 18.31
N LYS A 155 -5.92 -24.32 17.24
CA LYS A 155 -6.48 -25.54 16.59
C LYS A 155 -5.49 -26.22 15.61
N GLY A 156 -4.25 -25.78 15.56
CA GLY A 156 -3.25 -26.23 14.60
C GLY A 156 -3.49 -25.76 13.16
N ILE A 157 -2.59 -26.20 12.29
CA ILE A 157 -2.59 -25.88 10.85
C ILE A 157 -3.69 -26.71 10.13
N PRO A 158 -4.57 -26.07 9.33
CA PRO A 158 -5.68 -26.76 8.66
C PRO A 158 -5.33 -27.33 7.27
N PHE A 159 -4.04 -27.32 6.92
CA PHE A 159 -3.50 -27.86 5.68
C PHE A 159 -2.12 -28.47 5.95
N THR A 160 -1.59 -29.23 5.00
CA THR A 160 -0.30 -29.89 5.17
C THR A 160 0.81 -28.84 5.29
N TYR A 161 1.60 -28.92 6.37
CA TYR A 161 2.80 -28.10 6.48
C TYR A 161 3.73 -28.37 5.30
N THR A 162 4.04 -27.35 4.50
CA THR A 162 4.79 -27.54 3.26
C THR A 162 5.75 -26.40 2.99
N LEU A 163 6.89 -26.75 2.38
CA LEU A 163 7.88 -25.78 1.88
C LEU A 163 7.64 -25.42 0.40
N SER A 164 6.65 -26.03 -0.25
CA SER A 164 6.36 -25.84 -1.67
C SER A 164 5.11 -25.00 -1.89
N ALA A 165 5.29 -23.80 -2.43
CA ALA A 165 4.21 -22.90 -2.84
C ALA A 165 3.22 -23.57 -3.80
N ARG A 166 3.69 -24.44 -4.69
CA ARG A 166 2.84 -25.19 -5.63
C ARG A 166 2.03 -26.27 -4.95
N ALA A 167 2.64 -27.00 -4.00
CA ALA A 167 1.93 -28.02 -3.23
C ALA A 167 0.83 -27.38 -2.38
N LEU A 168 1.13 -26.25 -1.73
CA LEU A 168 0.17 -25.47 -0.97
C LEU A 168 -1.00 -25.04 -1.86
N LEU A 169 -0.73 -24.37 -2.99
CA LEU A 169 -1.79 -23.98 -3.93
C LEU A 169 -2.63 -25.18 -4.39
N GLY A 170 -1.99 -26.31 -4.69
CA GLY A 170 -2.67 -27.54 -5.09
C GLY A 170 -3.62 -28.07 -4.01
N GLU A 171 -3.21 -28.03 -2.74
CA GLU A 171 -4.08 -28.40 -1.62
C GLU A 171 -5.24 -27.43 -1.46
N LEU A 172 -4.98 -26.12 -1.47
CA LEU A 172 -6.01 -25.09 -1.38
C LEU A 172 -7.05 -25.25 -2.50
N LYS A 173 -6.63 -25.57 -3.73
CA LYS A 173 -7.54 -25.89 -4.85
C LYS A 173 -8.40 -27.12 -4.57
N ARG A 174 -7.81 -28.22 -4.12
CA ARG A 174 -8.55 -29.46 -3.79
C ARG A 174 -9.58 -29.24 -2.70
N ARG A 175 -9.30 -28.34 -1.76
CA ARG A 175 -10.21 -27.98 -0.66
C ARG A 175 -11.26 -26.92 -1.05
N GLY A 176 -11.19 -26.36 -2.25
CA GLY A 176 -12.08 -25.28 -2.69
C GLY A 176 -11.79 -23.92 -2.07
N TRP A 177 -10.59 -23.72 -1.53
CA TRP A 177 -10.17 -22.50 -0.81
C TRP A 177 -9.35 -21.55 -1.69
N ALA A 178 -8.99 -21.98 -2.90
CA ALA A 178 -8.15 -21.21 -3.81
C ALA A 178 -8.98 -20.31 -4.74
N HIS A 179 -8.50 -19.10 -4.96
CA HIS A 179 -9.10 -18.11 -5.85
C HIS A 179 -8.12 -17.80 -6.99
N PRO A 180 -8.51 -18.01 -8.26
CA PRO A 180 -7.61 -17.80 -9.40
C PRO A 180 -7.38 -16.31 -9.70
N PRO A 181 -6.27 -15.95 -10.38
CA PRO A 181 -6.03 -14.59 -10.86
C PRO A 181 -7.15 -14.13 -11.80
N GLY A 182 -7.52 -12.86 -11.74
CA GLY A 182 -8.57 -12.28 -12.59
C GLY A 182 -10.01 -12.59 -12.17
N SER A 183 -10.21 -13.32 -11.06
CA SER A 183 -11.52 -13.39 -10.41
C SER A 183 -11.88 -12.06 -9.74
N ASP A 184 -13.14 -11.91 -9.34
CA ASP A 184 -13.66 -10.79 -8.54
C ASP A 184 -13.20 -10.83 -7.06
N PHE A 185 -12.43 -11.86 -6.68
CA PHE A 185 -11.94 -12.07 -5.33
C PHE A 185 -11.14 -10.88 -4.81
N GLN A 186 -11.55 -10.38 -3.65
CA GLN A 186 -10.85 -9.33 -2.90
C GLN A 186 -10.07 -9.99 -1.74
N PRO A 187 -8.72 -10.00 -1.78
CA PRO A 187 -7.91 -10.55 -0.70
C PRO A 187 -8.09 -9.76 0.59
N GLN A 188 -8.10 -10.49 1.70
CA GLN A 188 -8.33 -10.00 3.05
C GLN A 188 -7.14 -10.34 3.96
N PRO A 189 -7.01 -9.67 5.12
CA PRO A 189 -5.95 -9.94 6.08
C PRO A 189 -5.85 -11.44 6.42
N GLY A 190 -4.66 -12.00 6.20
CA GLY A 190 -4.36 -13.41 6.44
C GLY A 190 -4.55 -14.35 5.26
N ASP A 191 -5.18 -13.91 4.16
CA ASP A 191 -5.22 -14.72 2.95
C ASP A 191 -3.81 -15.05 2.46
N ILE A 192 -3.64 -16.22 1.88
CA ILE A 192 -2.37 -16.66 1.31
C ILE A 192 -2.29 -16.14 -0.12
N VAL A 193 -1.17 -15.54 -0.51
CA VAL A 193 -0.90 -15.15 -1.90
C VAL A 193 0.24 -15.98 -2.46
N ILE A 194 0.10 -16.48 -3.68
CA ILE A 194 1.03 -17.45 -4.27
C ILE A 194 1.44 -17.02 -5.68
N TRP A 195 2.75 -17.05 -5.96
CA TRP A 195 3.33 -16.73 -7.26
C TRP A 195 4.13 -17.90 -7.83
N TRP A 196 4.29 -17.92 -9.15
CA TRP A 196 5.29 -18.76 -9.81
C TRP A 196 6.64 -18.04 -9.89
N ARG A 197 7.72 -18.82 -9.96
CA ARG A 197 9.08 -18.33 -10.18
C ARG A 197 9.72 -19.00 -11.38
N GLU A 198 10.63 -18.28 -12.04
CA GLU A 198 11.36 -18.68 -13.26
C GLU A 198 10.46 -18.90 -14.48
N LYS A 199 9.55 -19.90 -14.44
CA LYS A 199 8.58 -20.20 -15.49
C LYS A 199 7.24 -20.64 -14.89
N LEU A 200 6.14 -20.42 -15.60
CA LEU A 200 4.79 -20.73 -15.12
C LEU A 200 4.60 -22.24 -14.85
N GLU A 201 5.33 -23.10 -15.55
CA GLU A 201 5.27 -24.56 -15.42
C GLU A 201 6.27 -25.09 -14.38
N SER A 202 7.17 -24.24 -13.87
CA SER A 202 8.17 -24.62 -12.89
C SER A 202 7.54 -24.94 -11.53
N TRP A 203 8.12 -25.92 -10.83
CA TRP A 203 7.78 -26.22 -9.44
C TRP A 203 8.12 -25.07 -8.48
N LYS A 204 9.03 -24.17 -8.88
CA LYS A 204 9.43 -23.03 -8.08
C LYS A 204 8.29 -22.02 -7.96
N GLY A 205 8.03 -21.60 -6.73
CA GLY A 205 7.05 -20.58 -6.44
C GLY A 205 7.46 -19.75 -5.24
N HIS A 206 6.61 -18.79 -4.91
CA HIS A 206 6.74 -17.92 -3.75
C HIS A 206 5.38 -17.82 -3.07
N ALA A 207 5.37 -17.65 -1.75
CA ALA A 207 4.15 -17.48 -0.99
C ALA A 207 4.33 -16.40 0.07
N GLY A 208 3.24 -15.72 0.39
CA GLY A 208 3.18 -14.67 1.40
C GLY A 208 1.81 -14.61 2.06
N LEU A 209 1.70 -13.79 3.10
CA LEU A 209 0.44 -13.50 3.76
C LEU A 209 -0.03 -12.10 3.37
N VAL A 210 -1.29 -11.97 3.00
CA VAL A 210 -1.92 -10.69 2.75
C VAL A 210 -2.04 -9.95 4.07
N HIS A 211 -1.50 -8.73 4.10
CA HIS A 211 -1.74 -7.78 5.18
C HIS A 211 -3.09 -7.10 4.90
N GLN A 212 -3.23 -6.33 3.82
CA GLN A 212 -4.52 -5.79 3.41
C GLN A 212 -4.53 -5.40 1.92
N LEU A 213 -5.71 -5.32 1.32
CA LEU A 213 -5.93 -4.64 0.04
C LEU A 213 -6.54 -3.25 0.34
N ARG A 214 -5.88 -2.18 -0.09
CA ARG A 214 -6.36 -0.80 0.08
C ARG A 214 -5.98 0.04 -1.13
N ASP A 215 -6.91 0.83 -1.65
CA ASP A 215 -6.66 1.81 -2.73
C ASP A 215 -6.01 1.20 -4.00
N GLY A 216 -6.39 -0.05 -4.34
CA GLY A 216 -5.82 -0.77 -5.49
C GLY A 216 -4.40 -1.31 -5.28
N MET A 217 -3.86 -1.16 -4.07
CA MET A 217 -2.57 -1.71 -3.65
C MET A 217 -2.78 -2.91 -2.71
N LEU A 218 -2.17 -4.04 -3.06
CA LEU A 218 -2.09 -5.20 -2.18
C LEU A 218 -0.83 -5.08 -1.32
N TYR A 219 -1.00 -5.19 -0.01
CA TYR A 219 0.08 -5.19 0.97
C TYR A 219 0.21 -6.59 1.57
N THR A 220 1.45 -7.04 1.75
CA THR A 220 1.77 -8.40 2.21
C THR A 220 2.90 -8.39 3.24
N ILE A 221 2.96 -9.43 4.07
CA ILE A 221 4.14 -9.79 4.86
C ILE A 221 4.69 -11.10 4.31
N GLU A 222 5.97 -11.10 3.98
CA GLU A 222 6.60 -12.22 3.27
C GLU A 222 7.96 -12.57 3.87
N GLY A 223 8.25 -13.86 3.91
CA GLY A 223 9.58 -14.41 4.20
C GLY A 223 10.30 -14.82 2.93
N ASN A 224 11.64 -14.78 2.94
CA ASN A 224 12.51 -15.21 1.84
C ASN A 224 12.30 -14.52 0.47
N ARG A 225 11.53 -13.43 0.43
CA ARG A 225 11.58 -12.47 -0.70
C ARG A 225 12.77 -11.52 -0.55
N SER A 226 13.11 -11.20 0.70
CA SER A 226 14.39 -10.66 1.12
C SER A 226 15.00 -11.61 2.17
N PRO A 227 16.22 -11.34 2.65
CA PRO A 227 16.77 -12.07 3.79
C PRO A 227 15.95 -11.93 5.08
N LYS A 228 14.95 -11.05 5.16
CA LYS A 228 14.12 -10.83 6.35
C LYS A 228 12.63 -11.05 6.07
N VAL A 229 11.88 -11.33 7.14
CA VAL A 229 10.43 -11.16 7.14
C VAL A 229 10.16 -9.66 7.07
N GLN A 230 9.47 -9.20 6.03
CA GLN A 230 9.20 -7.78 5.85
C GLN A 230 7.93 -7.53 5.04
N GLY A 231 7.46 -6.29 5.12
CA GLY A 231 6.32 -5.79 4.37
C GLY A 231 6.67 -5.51 2.91
N PHE A 232 5.70 -5.76 2.03
CA PHE A 232 5.80 -5.43 0.61
C PHE A 232 4.47 -4.96 0.05
N SER A 233 4.53 -4.19 -1.04
CA SER A 233 3.34 -3.70 -1.75
C SER A 233 3.38 -4.00 -3.25
N TYR A 234 2.20 -4.17 -3.83
CA TYR A 234 2.01 -4.46 -5.24
C TYR A 234 0.79 -3.73 -5.78
N VAL A 235 0.84 -3.32 -7.04
CA VAL A 235 -0.37 -2.86 -7.76
C VAL A 235 -1.25 -4.08 -8.02
N PHE A 236 -2.40 -4.16 -7.36
CA PHE A 236 -3.24 -5.37 -7.35
C PHE A 236 -3.68 -5.78 -8.77
N SER A 237 -4.01 -4.80 -9.61
CA SER A 237 -4.43 -5.03 -11.00
C SER A 237 -3.31 -5.45 -11.95
N ARG A 238 -2.04 -5.40 -11.52
CA ARG A 238 -0.86 -5.68 -12.37
C ARG A 238 0.11 -6.66 -11.72
N MET A 239 -0.40 -7.54 -10.87
CA MET A 239 0.44 -8.56 -10.22
C MET A 239 0.90 -9.61 -11.22
N GLU A 240 2.12 -9.41 -11.74
CA GLU A 240 2.77 -10.40 -12.57
C GLU A 240 3.04 -11.68 -11.79
N LYS A 241 3.06 -12.81 -12.51
CA LYS A 241 3.40 -14.13 -11.99
C LYS A 241 2.48 -14.68 -10.89
N LEU A 242 1.36 -14.02 -10.63
CA LEU A 242 0.37 -14.45 -9.68
C LEU A 242 -0.24 -15.79 -10.12
N LEU A 243 -0.24 -16.77 -9.23
CA LEU A 243 -0.93 -18.05 -9.42
C LEU A 243 -2.31 -18.07 -8.76
N GLY A 244 -2.54 -17.21 -7.77
CA GLY A 244 -3.82 -17.04 -7.10
C GLY A 244 -3.66 -16.72 -5.62
N PHE A 245 -4.81 -16.71 -4.95
CA PHE A 245 -4.95 -16.52 -3.52
C PHE A 245 -5.55 -17.76 -2.86
N GLY A 246 -5.46 -17.85 -1.54
CA GLY A 246 -6.12 -18.87 -0.73
C GLY A 246 -6.74 -18.27 0.52
N ARG A 247 -8.05 -18.51 0.72
CA ARG A 247 -8.76 -18.13 1.94
C ARG A 247 -9.06 -19.37 2.77
N VAL A 248 -8.42 -19.48 3.92
CA VAL A 248 -8.64 -20.59 4.85
C VAL A 248 -9.85 -20.29 5.73
N PRO A 249 -10.94 -21.08 5.68
CA PRO A 249 -12.14 -20.83 6.47
C PRO A 249 -11.96 -21.19 7.94
N ASP A 250 -12.74 -20.60 8.84
CA ASP A 250 -12.59 -20.82 10.29
C ASP A 250 -12.94 -22.25 10.72
N GLU A 251 -13.91 -22.86 10.03
CA GLU A 251 -14.36 -24.23 10.26
C GLU A 251 -13.46 -25.29 9.58
N ALA A 252 -12.31 -24.90 9.03
CA ALA A 252 -11.38 -25.86 8.45
C ALA A 252 -10.93 -26.90 9.49
N ALA A 253 -11.25 -28.17 9.20
CA ALA A 253 -10.80 -29.36 9.91
C ALA A 253 -9.47 -29.89 9.34
#